data_AF-U2HZH2-F1
#
_entry.id   AF-U2HZH2-F1
#
_cell.length_a   1.000
_cell.length_b   1.000
_cell.length_c   1.000
_cell.angle_alpha   90.00
_cell.angle_beta   90.00
_cell.angle_gamma   90.00
#
_symmetry.space_group_name_H-M   'P 1'
#
loop_
_entity.id
_entity.type
_entity.pdbx_description
1 polymer ?
#
loop_
_entity_poly.entity_id
_entity_poly.type
_entity_poly.pdbx_seq_one_letter_code
_entity_poly.pdbx_strand_id
1 'polypeptide(L)'
;MLLSINLCKAQGATLTKDETLKYIGKKIDESKGYKDKDYITYLSIALGEANINFSKVVCPYRSSENKSPNNRANTSYVEHYYDFIFNPVFISSITNVYNADQNVSYVRLHFNSKTVKCNYYFKYWKEVQVYRMNYDSHDGAKSYEYDYVDIPYLTADPTNFDKIKKAFEHLKTLSKVEDDPFG
;
A
#
# COMPACT_ATOMS: atom_id res chain seq x y z
N MET A 1 -45.43 -37.55 -15.61
CA MET A 1 -44.94 -36.76 -14.46
C MET A 1 -43.48 -36.45 -14.74
N LEU A 2 -43.20 -35.30 -15.36
CA LEU A 2 -41.85 -34.88 -15.75
C LEU A 2 -41.21 -34.18 -14.54
N LEU A 3 -40.19 -34.80 -13.94
CA LEU A 3 -39.35 -34.16 -12.95
C LEU A 3 -38.41 -33.17 -13.67
N SER A 4 -38.74 -31.89 -13.59
CA SER A 4 -37.82 -30.81 -13.97
C SER A 4 -36.75 -30.67 -12.89
N ILE A 5 -35.55 -31.16 -13.17
CA ILE A 5 -34.37 -30.94 -12.31
C ILE A 5 -33.95 -29.48 -12.50
N ASN A 6 -34.30 -28.62 -11.54
CA ASN A 6 -33.73 -27.28 -11.42
C ASN A 6 -32.24 -27.41 -11.08
N LEU A 7 -31.39 -27.41 -12.11
CA LEU A 7 -29.96 -27.18 -11.98
C LEU A 7 -29.74 -25.72 -11.54
N CYS A 8 -29.82 -25.45 -10.25
CA CYS A 8 -29.22 -24.24 -9.67
C CYS A 8 -27.70 -24.37 -9.82
N LYS A 9 -27.15 -23.90 -10.93
CA LYS A 9 -25.74 -23.49 -10.96
C LYS A 9 -25.62 -22.32 -9.99
N ALA A 10 -25.13 -22.59 -8.79
CA ALA A 10 -24.50 -21.55 -8.00
C ALA A 10 -23.31 -21.04 -8.82
N GLN A 11 -23.53 -20.03 -9.66
CA GLN A 11 -22.45 -19.20 -10.17
C GLN A 11 -21.76 -18.65 -8.94
N GLY A 12 -20.61 -19.22 -8.59
CA GLY A 12 -19.85 -18.87 -7.40
C GLY A 12 -19.63 -17.36 -7.43
N ALA A 13 -20.20 -16.66 -6.45
CA ALA A 13 -20.11 -15.22 -6.36
C ALA A 13 -18.63 -14.83 -6.32
N THR A 14 -18.12 -14.30 -7.43
CA THR A 14 -16.77 -13.73 -7.49
C THR A 14 -16.81 -12.35 -6.85
N LEU A 15 -15.80 -12.03 -6.05
CA LEU A 15 -15.70 -10.71 -5.42
C LEU A 15 -15.70 -9.61 -6.49
N THR A 16 -16.39 -8.51 -6.19
CA THR A 16 -16.34 -7.25 -6.95
C THR A 16 -14.98 -6.54 -6.78
N LYS A 17 -14.73 -5.48 -7.55
CA LYS A 17 -13.50 -4.65 -7.41
C LYS A 17 -13.36 -4.11 -5.99
N ASP A 18 -14.44 -3.53 -5.45
CA ASP A 18 -14.48 -2.97 -4.10
C ASP A 18 -14.25 -4.03 -3.02
N GLU A 19 -14.86 -5.21 -3.14
CA GLU A 19 -14.66 -6.30 -2.18
C GLU A 19 -13.22 -6.82 -2.24
N THR A 20 -12.64 -6.91 -3.43
CA THR A 20 -11.24 -7.32 -3.63
C THR A 20 -10.29 -6.29 -3.03
N LEU A 21 -10.54 -4.99 -3.22
CA LEU A 21 -9.75 -3.92 -2.62
C LEU A 21 -9.91 -3.87 -1.10
N LYS A 22 -11.11 -4.08 -0.56
CA LYS A 22 -11.32 -4.22 0.90
C LYS A 22 -10.55 -5.40 1.47
N TYR A 23 -10.51 -6.52 0.75
CA TYR A 23 -9.71 -7.68 1.14
C TYR A 23 -8.20 -7.36 1.17
N ILE A 24 -7.68 -6.73 0.10
CA ILE A 24 -6.28 -6.29 0.05
C ILE A 24 -6.00 -5.29 1.19
N GLY A 25 -6.87 -4.30 1.39
CA GLY A 25 -6.81 -3.32 2.47
C GLY A 25 -6.70 -3.97 3.85
N LYS A 26 -7.54 -4.97 4.13
CA LYS A 26 -7.47 -5.75 5.37
C LYS A 26 -6.11 -6.44 5.53
N LYS A 27 -5.56 -6.99 4.44
CA LYS A 27 -4.27 -7.70 4.46
C LYS A 27 -3.06 -6.80 4.63
N ILE A 28 -3.05 -5.62 4.02
CA ILE A 28 -1.98 -4.64 4.25
C ILE A 28 -2.05 -4.05 5.65
N ASP A 29 -3.26 -3.89 6.21
CA ASP A 29 -3.47 -3.37 7.56
C ASP A 29 -2.90 -4.29 8.65
N GLU A 30 -2.85 -5.60 8.41
CA GLU A 30 -2.17 -6.57 9.30
C GLU A 30 -0.67 -6.25 9.49
N SER A 31 -0.05 -5.48 8.60
CA SER A 31 1.37 -5.08 8.70
C SER A 31 1.60 -3.76 9.46
N LYS A 32 0.54 -3.00 9.78
CA LYS A 32 0.65 -1.72 10.50
C LYS A 32 1.26 -1.94 11.89
N GLY A 33 2.20 -1.06 12.28
CA GLY A 33 2.84 -1.09 13.59
C GLY A 33 3.93 -2.16 13.75
N TYR A 34 4.15 -3.02 12.75
CA TYR A 34 5.31 -3.90 12.72
C TYR A 34 6.53 -3.14 12.20
N LYS A 35 7.69 -3.44 12.79
CA LYS A 35 8.95 -2.78 12.44
C LYS A 35 9.45 -3.32 11.09
N ASP A 36 9.39 -2.47 10.07
CA ASP A 36 10.30 -2.52 8.92
C ASP A 36 11.50 -1.59 9.22
N LYS A 37 12.50 -1.52 8.32
CA LYS A 37 13.57 -0.50 8.28
C LYS A 37 12.95 0.90 8.43
N ASP A 38 11.76 1.04 7.87
CA ASP A 38 10.88 2.20 7.89
C ASP A 38 9.66 1.90 8.78
N TYR A 39 9.41 2.67 9.86
CA TYR A 39 8.24 2.40 10.71
C TYR A 39 6.97 2.84 9.95
N ILE A 40 6.22 1.86 9.43
CA ILE A 40 4.99 2.12 8.68
C ILE A 40 3.88 2.51 9.66
N THR A 41 3.47 3.77 9.62
CA THR A 41 2.45 4.32 10.52
C THR A 41 1.06 4.31 9.92
N TYR A 42 0.97 4.39 8.58
CA TYR A 42 -0.29 4.41 7.87
C TYR A 42 -0.17 3.72 6.52
N LEU A 43 -1.23 2.97 6.19
CA LEU A 43 -1.45 2.33 4.90
C LEU A 43 -2.94 2.48 4.55
N SER A 44 -3.22 2.76 3.29
CA SER A 44 -4.56 2.67 2.74
C SER A 44 -4.51 2.30 1.26
N ILE A 45 -5.57 1.64 0.80
CA ILE A 45 -5.77 1.32 -0.61
C ILE A 45 -7.22 1.60 -0.95
N ALA A 46 -7.47 2.33 -2.03
CA ALA A 46 -8.80 2.76 -2.44
C ALA A 46 -8.97 2.71 -3.96
N LEU A 47 -10.22 2.49 -4.38
CA LEU A 47 -10.61 2.58 -5.78
C LEU A 47 -10.80 4.05 -6.17
N GLY A 48 -10.12 4.49 -7.24
CA GLY A 48 -10.52 5.63 -8.05
C GLY A 48 -11.20 5.14 -9.33
N GLU A 49 -11.64 6.06 -10.21
CA GLU A 49 -12.42 5.72 -11.41
C GLU A 49 -11.82 4.56 -12.24
N ALA A 50 -10.57 4.72 -12.67
CA ALA A 50 -9.81 3.69 -13.40
C ALA A 50 -8.50 3.29 -12.71
N ASN A 51 -8.21 3.88 -11.54
CA ASN A 51 -6.92 3.74 -10.86
C ASN A 51 -7.12 3.24 -9.43
N ILE A 52 -6.07 2.66 -8.88
CA ILE A 52 -5.94 2.36 -7.47
C ILE A 52 -5.05 3.44 -6.85
N ASN A 53 -5.52 4.00 -5.75
CA ASN A 53 -4.74 4.88 -4.89
C ASN A 53 -4.23 4.07 -3.71
N PHE A 54 -2.91 3.93 -3.58
CA PHE A 54 -2.25 3.30 -2.45
C PHE A 54 -1.39 4.33 -1.71
N SER A 55 -1.74 4.62 -0.46
CA SER A 55 -1.02 5.58 0.37
C SER A 55 -0.20 4.87 1.43
N LYS A 56 1.06 5.28 1.60
CA LYS A 56 1.99 4.80 2.63
C LYS A 56 2.57 5.98 3.38
N VAL A 57 2.54 5.94 4.71
CA VAL A 57 3.28 6.87 5.56
C VAL A 57 4.35 6.12 6.32
N VAL A 58 5.57 6.62 6.22
CA VAL A 58 6.76 6.11 6.91
C VAL A 58 7.24 7.16 7.89
N CYS A 59 7.46 6.75 9.12
CA CYS A 59 8.24 7.51 10.09
C CYS A 59 9.61 6.84 10.22
N PRO A 60 10.70 7.42 9.67
CA PRO A 60 12.04 6.92 9.90
C PRO A 60 12.32 7.09 11.39
N TYR A 61 12.90 6.04 11.96
CA TYR A 61 13.23 5.98 13.38
C TYR A 61 14.07 7.19 13.81
N ARG A 62 13.74 7.70 15.00
CA ARG A 62 14.39 8.79 15.74
C ARG A 62 15.91 8.85 15.49
N SER A 63 16.36 9.83 14.71
CA SER A 63 17.75 10.29 14.80
C SER A 63 17.91 10.87 16.20
N SER A 64 18.52 10.13 17.12
CA SER A 64 19.05 10.73 18.35
C SER A 64 20.33 11.47 18.00
N GLU A 65 20.23 12.52 17.19
CA GLU A 65 21.37 13.40 16.94
C GLU A 65 21.73 14.08 18.25
N ASN A 66 22.89 13.66 18.78
CA ASN A 66 23.68 14.31 19.81
C ASN A 66 22.90 14.83 21.02
N LYS A 67 22.78 13.96 22.02
CA LYS A 67 22.61 14.39 23.41
C LYS A 67 23.83 15.21 23.83
N SER A 68 23.88 16.49 23.46
CA SER A 68 24.73 17.43 24.19
C SER A 68 24.20 17.46 25.63
N PRO A 69 25.04 17.23 26.66
CA PRO A 69 24.60 17.18 28.06
C PRO A 69 23.85 18.43 28.52
N ASN A 70 24.05 19.55 27.81
CA ASN A 70 23.49 20.85 28.15
C ASN A 70 22.37 21.31 27.19
N ASN A 71 22.01 20.51 26.18
CA ASN A 71 20.95 20.87 25.24
C ASN A 71 19.73 19.98 25.48
N ARG A 72 18.68 20.55 26.09
CA ARG A 72 17.42 19.87 26.36
C ARG A 72 16.92 19.25 25.05
N ALA A 73 16.75 17.93 25.03
CA ALA A 73 16.57 17.15 23.82
C ALA A 73 15.40 17.68 22.97
N ASN A 74 15.70 18.37 21.88
CA ASN A 74 14.76 18.63 20.81
C ASN A 74 14.64 17.33 20.02
N THR A 75 13.55 16.60 20.20
CA THR A 75 13.23 15.48 19.33
C THR A 75 12.57 16.00 18.07
N SER A 76 13.18 15.70 16.93
CA SER A 76 12.60 15.92 15.62
C SER A 76 12.22 14.60 14.98
N TYR A 77 11.04 14.56 14.35
CA TYR A 77 10.58 13.43 13.54
C TYR A 77 10.20 13.94 12.16
N VAL A 78 10.47 13.14 11.14
CA VAL A 78 10.02 13.40 9.77
C VAL A 78 9.03 12.31 9.42
N GLU A 79 7.87 12.66 8.89
CA GLU A 79 6.97 11.68 8.28
C GLU A 79 7.05 11.82 6.78
N HIS A 80 7.33 10.73 6.08
CA HIS A 80 7.34 10.65 4.62
C HIS A 80 6.02 10.06 4.15
N TYR A 81 5.36 10.77 3.25
CA TYR A 81 4.08 10.40 2.68
C TYR A 81 4.29 10.04 1.21
N TYR A 82 3.76 8.89 0.81
CA TYR A 82 3.81 8.38 -0.56
C TYR A 82 2.41 8.01 -1.00
N ASP A 83 1.90 8.67 -2.04
CA ASP A 83 0.60 8.36 -2.65
C ASP A 83 0.83 7.82 -4.06
N PHE A 84 0.70 6.50 -4.20
CA PHE A 84 0.85 5.80 -5.48
C PHE A 84 -0.49 5.70 -6.19
N ILE A 85 -0.51 6.06 -7.47
CA ILE A 85 -1.67 6.00 -8.35
C ILE A 85 -1.31 5.12 -9.55
N PHE A 86 -2.04 4.03 -9.74
CA PHE A 86 -1.76 3.08 -10.83
C PHE A 86 -3.03 2.36 -11.31
N ASN A 87 -3.07 1.99 -12.59
CA ASN A 87 -4.13 1.13 -13.13
C ASN A 87 -3.69 -0.35 -13.06
N PRO A 88 -4.47 -1.24 -12.40
CA PRO A 88 -4.14 -2.66 -12.26
C PRO A 88 -4.03 -3.42 -13.58
N VAL A 89 -4.65 -2.94 -14.67
CA VAL A 89 -4.55 -3.54 -16.02
C VAL A 89 -3.10 -3.61 -16.50
N PHE A 90 -2.29 -2.62 -16.13
CA PHE A 90 -0.88 -2.51 -16.53
C PHE A 90 0.10 -3.31 -15.67
N ILE A 91 -0.37 -4.02 -14.64
CA ILE A 91 0.48 -4.92 -13.85
C ILE A 91 1.02 -6.02 -14.78
N SER A 92 2.34 -6.07 -14.96
CA SER A 92 3.03 -7.03 -15.83
C SER A 92 3.35 -8.33 -15.09
N SER A 93 3.82 -8.22 -13.85
CA SER A 93 4.14 -9.36 -12.98
C SER A 93 4.01 -8.99 -11.50
N ILE A 94 3.91 -10.00 -10.64
CA ILE A 94 3.81 -9.85 -9.19
C ILE A 94 4.85 -10.76 -8.55
N THR A 95 5.74 -10.17 -7.75
CA THR A 95 6.87 -10.87 -7.14
C THR A 95 6.91 -10.65 -5.63
N ASN A 96 7.49 -11.60 -4.91
CA ASN A 96 7.73 -11.48 -3.48
C ASN A 96 9.09 -10.82 -3.25
N VAL A 97 9.12 -9.71 -2.53
CA VAL A 97 10.35 -9.08 -2.04
C VAL A 97 10.46 -9.42 -0.56
N TYR A 98 11.19 -10.50 -0.29
CA TYR A 98 11.36 -11.05 1.05
C TYR A 98 12.41 -10.28 1.84
N ASN A 99 12.04 -9.85 3.04
CA ASN A 99 12.95 -9.28 4.03
C ASN A 99 13.10 -10.27 5.19
N ALA A 100 14.18 -11.06 5.17
CA ALA A 100 14.42 -12.15 6.12
C ALA A 100 14.50 -11.69 7.59
N ASP A 101 14.97 -10.47 7.82
CA ASP A 101 15.21 -9.93 9.17
C ASP A 101 13.99 -9.17 9.74
N GLN A 102 12.82 -9.31 9.12
CA GLN A 102 11.65 -8.48 9.42
C GLN A 102 10.34 -9.26 9.42
N ASN A 103 9.39 -8.76 10.21
CA ASN A 103 8.02 -9.26 10.23
C ASN A 103 7.20 -8.78 9.03
N VAL A 104 7.76 -7.90 8.20
CA VAL A 104 7.11 -7.30 7.04
C VAL A 104 7.93 -7.62 5.80
N SER A 105 7.27 -8.12 4.76
CA SER A 105 7.82 -8.25 3.41
C SER A 105 6.89 -7.54 2.43
N TYR A 106 7.25 -7.52 1.14
CA TYR A 106 6.54 -6.73 0.15
C TYR A 106 6.05 -7.57 -1.02
N VAL A 107 4.80 -7.37 -1.42
CA VAL A 107 4.30 -7.75 -2.73
C VAL A 107 4.71 -6.63 -3.69
N ARG A 108 5.64 -6.92 -4.60
CA ARG A 108 6.03 -5.97 -5.64
C ARG A 108 5.20 -6.21 -6.89
N LEU A 109 4.39 -5.21 -7.23
CA LEU A 109 3.69 -5.11 -8.50
C LEU A 109 4.63 -4.46 -9.51
N HIS A 110 4.95 -5.15 -10.60
CA HIS A 110 5.72 -4.58 -11.72
C HIS A 110 4.77 -4.12 -12.82
N PHE A 111 5.17 -3.11 -13.57
CA PHE A 111 4.41 -2.53 -14.68
C PHE A 111 5.25 -2.52 -15.96
N ASN A 112 4.59 -2.51 -17.12
CA ASN A 112 5.28 -2.56 -18.43
C ASN A 112 6.06 -1.27 -18.77
N SER A 113 5.81 -0.19 -18.06
CA SER A 113 6.47 1.11 -18.21
C SER A 113 6.31 1.91 -16.92
N LYS A 114 6.83 3.15 -16.88
CA LYS A 114 6.72 4.06 -15.74
C LYS A 114 5.32 4.68 -15.59
N THR A 115 4.29 3.85 -15.57
CA THR A 115 2.87 4.28 -15.50
C THR A 115 2.38 4.57 -14.08
N VAL A 116 3.15 4.20 -13.06
CA VAL A 116 2.80 4.47 -11.67
C VAL A 116 3.19 5.90 -11.35
N LYS A 117 2.21 6.73 -10.97
CA LYS A 117 2.49 8.06 -10.42
C LYS A 117 2.64 7.96 -8.92
N CYS A 118 3.66 8.60 -8.35
CA CYS A 118 3.86 8.69 -6.92
C CYS A 118 3.97 10.16 -6.53
N ASN A 119 3.03 10.64 -5.72
CA ASN A 119 3.14 11.93 -5.08
C ASN A 119 3.82 11.76 -3.72
N TYR A 120 4.94 12.44 -3.55
CA TYR A 120 5.74 12.39 -2.34
C TYR A 120 5.78 13.75 -1.68
N TYR A 121 5.57 13.76 -0.36
CA TYR A 121 5.82 14.91 0.49
C TYR A 121 6.24 14.43 1.87
N PHE A 122 6.73 15.34 2.71
CA PHE A 122 7.10 15.02 4.07
C PHE A 122 6.63 16.10 5.03
N LYS A 123 6.41 15.71 6.29
CA LYS A 123 6.09 16.62 7.39
C LYS A 123 7.17 16.55 8.45
N TYR A 124 7.62 17.71 8.90
CA TYR A 124 8.58 17.82 9.99
C TYR A 124 7.86 18.13 11.29
N TRP A 125 8.17 17.37 12.33
CA TRP A 125 7.63 17.50 13.67
C TRP A 125 8.77 17.84 14.63
N LYS A 126 8.64 18.96 15.35
CA LYS A 126 9.59 19.34 16.42
C LYS A 126 8.89 19.34 17.76
N GLU A 127 9.35 18.50 18.68
CA GLU A 127 8.85 18.50 20.04
C GLU A 127 9.60 19.57 20.85
N VAL A 128 8.89 20.61 21.30
CA VAL A 128 9.39 21.63 22.22
C VAL A 128 8.66 21.48 23.55
N GLN A 129 9.40 21.39 24.66
CA GLN A 129 9.04 20.86 25.98
C GLN A 129 7.74 21.34 26.68
N VAL A 130 6.88 22.17 26.08
CA VAL A 130 5.61 22.61 26.72
C VAL A 130 4.43 22.70 25.73
N TYR A 131 4.66 22.67 24.42
CA TYR A 131 3.59 22.72 23.42
C TYR A 131 3.97 21.86 22.20
N ARG A 132 3.07 20.96 21.77
CA ARG A 132 3.10 20.37 20.43
C ARG A 132 2.82 21.48 19.41
N MET A 133 3.82 22.29 19.08
CA MET A 133 3.67 23.30 18.02
C MET A 133 4.07 22.70 16.68
N ASN A 134 3.04 22.48 15.87
CA ASN A 134 3.02 22.32 14.42
C ASN A 134 3.34 23.66 13.73
N TYR A 135 3.77 23.83 12.47
CA TYR A 135 4.03 23.01 11.29
C TYR A 135 5.09 23.81 10.50
N ASP A 136 6.19 23.20 10.07
CA ASP A 136 6.85 23.65 8.83
C ASP A 136 6.55 22.55 7.81
N SER A 137 5.43 22.68 7.09
CA SER A 137 5.22 21.89 5.88
C SER A 137 6.24 22.39 4.88
N HIS A 138 7.36 21.69 4.74
CA HIS A 138 8.21 21.92 3.59
C HIS A 138 7.44 21.40 2.37
N ASP A 139 6.82 22.34 1.67
CA ASP A 139 5.99 22.13 0.49
C ASP A 139 6.90 21.81 -0.70
N GLY A 140 7.48 20.61 -0.64
CA GLY A 140 8.29 20.02 -1.70
C GLY A 140 7.56 18.84 -2.31
N ALA A 141 6.25 18.97 -2.55
CA ALA A 141 5.47 17.95 -3.23
C ALA A 141 6.16 17.62 -4.56
N LYS A 142 6.71 16.40 -4.65
CA LYS A 142 7.39 15.91 -5.85
C LYS A 142 6.55 14.78 -6.42
N SER A 143 6.34 14.84 -7.73
CA SER A 143 5.75 13.72 -8.47
C SER A 143 6.87 12.93 -9.12
N TYR A 144 6.79 11.61 -8.97
CA TYR A 144 7.73 10.67 -9.55
C TYR A 144 6.96 9.62 -10.35
N GLU A 145 7.62 9.05 -11.34
CA GLU A 145 7.09 7.94 -12.12
C GLU A 145 7.89 6.66 -11.87
N TYR A 146 7.19 5.58 -11.53
CA TYR A 146 7.76 4.28 -11.21
C TYR A 146 7.20 3.19 -12.13
N ASP A 147 7.99 2.15 -12.31
CA ASP A 147 7.60 0.89 -12.96
C ASP A 147 7.25 -0.21 -11.94
N TYR A 148 7.21 0.12 -10.64
CA TYR A 148 6.78 -0.79 -9.59
C TYR A 148 6.06 -0.10 -8.42
N VAL A 149 5.31 -0.89 -7.66
CA VAL A 149 4.74 -0.52 -6.34
C VAL A 149 5.02 -1.64 -5.35
N ASP A 150 5.55 -1.28 -4.18
CA ASP A 150 5.78 -2.21 -3.07
C ASP A 150 4.66 -2.11 -2.04
N ILE A 151 3.94 -3.21 -1.86
CA ILE A 151 2.79 -3.30 -0.96
C ILE A 151 3.15 -4.21 0.21
N PRO A 152 3.21 -3.68 1.45
CA PRO A 152 3.66 -4.44 2.60
C PRO A 152 2.65 -5.51 3.01
N TYR A 153 3.14 -6.61 3.55
CA TYR A 153 2.34 -7.65 4.16
C TYR A 153 3.09 -8.31 5.34
N LEU A 154 2.34 -8.85 6.28
CA LEU A 154 2.90 -9.53 7.45
C LEU A 154 3.39 -10.94 7.09
N THR A 155 4.65 -11.26 7.39
CA THR A 155 5.28 -12.56 7.06
C THR A 155 4.88 -13.70 7.99
N ALA A 156 4.21 -13.40 9.11
CA ALA A 156 3.75 -14.39 10.09
C ALA A 156 2.80 -15.43 9.49
N ASP A 157 2.02 -15.07 8.46
CA ASP A 157 1.27 -16.02 7.63
C ASP A 157 2.02 -16.20 6.29
N PRO A 158 2.64 -17.37 6.03
CA PRO A 158 3.40 -17.61 4.80
C PRO A 158 2.52 -17.58 3.54
N THR A 159 1.18 -17.68 3.70
CA THR A 159 0.23 -17.63 2.58
C THR A 159 -0.19 -16.19 2.22
N ASN A 160 0.21 -15.18 3.01
CA ASN A 160 -0.19 -13.79 2.75
C ASN A 160 0.29 -13.29 1.38
N PHE A 161 1.50 -13.65 0.94
CA PHE A 161 1.97 -13.32 -0.40
C PHE A 161 1.01 -13.84 -1.48
N ASP A 162 0.70 -15.14 -1.45
CA ASP A 162 -0.15 -15.77 -2.47
C ASP A 162 -1.58 -15.23 -2.44
N LYS A 163 -2.11 -14.95 -1.25
CA LYS A 163 -3.44 -14.35 -1.05
C LYS A 163 -3.54 -12.97 -1.68
N ILE A 164 -2.57 -12.10 -1.39
CA ILE A 164 -2.53 -10.72 -1.92
C ILE A 164 -2.25 -10.76 -3.43
N LYS A 165 -1.32 -11.61 -3.89
CA LYS A 165 -1.05 -11.82 -5.33
C LYS A 165 -2.32 -12.21 -6.09
N LYS A 166 -3.04 -13.24 -5.63
CA LYS A 166 -4.30 -13.67 -6.25
C LYS A 166 -5.36 -12.57 -6.27
N ALA A 167 -5.43 -11.76 -5.20
CA ALA A 167 -6.35 -10.63 -5.16
C ALA A 167 -6.01 -9.57 -6.21
N PHE A 168 -4.73 -9.25 -6.44
CA PHE A 168 -4.30 -8.34 -7.51
C PHE A 168 -4.50 -8.93 -8.92
N GLU A 169 -4.26 -10.22 -9.11
CA GLU A 169 -4.55 -10.91 -10.38
C GLU A 169 -6.06 -10.89 -10.70
N HIS A 170 -6.90 -11.11 -9.69
CA HIS A 170 -8.34 -10.99 -9.81
C HIS A 170 -8.77 -9.55 -10.12
N LEU A 171 -8.23 -8.56 -9.40
CA LEU A 171 -8.50 -7.15 -9.62
C LEU A 171 -8.09 -6.69 -11.03
N LYS A 172 -6.95 -7.15 -11.53
CA LYS A 172 -6.50 -6.94 -12.91
C LYS A 172 -7.50 -7.51 -13.92
N THR A 173 -8.02 -8.72 -13.67
CA THR A 173 -9.03 -9.36 -14.53
C THR A 173 -10.32 -8.53 -14.57
N LEU A 174 -10.83 -8.13 -13.40
CA LEU A 174 -12.03 -7.30 -13.31
C LEU A 174 -11.86 -5.95 -14.03
N SER A 175 -10.69 -5.32 -13.91
CA SER A 175 -10.44 -4.04 -14.59
C SER A 175 -10.34 -4.13 -16.10
N LYS A 176 -9.87 -5.26 -16.65
CA LYS A 176 -9.85 -5.46 -18.10
C LYS A 176 -11.23 -5.59 -18.72
N VAL A 177 -12.16 -6.26 -18.03
CA VAL A 177 -13.53 -6.49 -18.53
C VAL A 177 -14.29 -5.17 -18.68
N GLU A 178 -14.02 -4.19 -17.82
CA GLU A 178 -14.66 -2.88 -17.89
C GLU A 178 -14.01 -1.93 -18.91
N ASP A 179 -12.70 -2.06 -19.14
CA ASP A 179 -11.95 -1.24 -20.11
C ASP A 179 -12.14 -1.70 -21.57
N ASP A 180 -12.74 -2.87 -21.81
CA ASP A 180 -13.06 -3.37 -23.15
C ASP A 180 -14.53 -3.06 -23.52
N PRO A 181 -14.80 -2.03 -24.33
CA PRO A 181 -16.16 -1.72 -24.77
C PRO A 181 -16.75 -2.76 -25.73
N PHE A 182 -15.99 -3.79 -26.13
CA PHE A 182 -16.39 -4.77 -27.14
C PHE A 182 -16.29 -6.24 -26.72
N GLY A 183 -15.55 -6.56 -25.64
CA GLY A 183 -15.52 -7.87 -24.98
C GLY A 183 -14.49 -8.86 -25.52
#